data_AF-A0A166F802-F1
#
_entry.id   AF-A0A166F802-F1
#
_cell.length_a   1.000
_cell.length_b   1.000
_cell.length_c   1.000
_cell.angle_alpha   90.00
_cell.angle_beta   90.00
_cell.angle_gamma   90.00
#
_symmetry.space_group_name_H-M   'P 1'
#
loop_
_entity.id
_entity.type
_entity.pdbx_description
1 polymer ?
#
loop_
_entity_poly.entity_id
_entity_poly.type
_entity_poly.pdbx_seq_one_letter_code
_entity_poly.pdbx_strand_id
1 'polypeptide(L)'
;MQKYVIHFHQHPGIPFDEKGTHLTASEIHEGAGNNMYSFCHEHDLSQVWAYMWNCWHSPPQWPLWARSAAPGIPWLKTTMVSEAQWIVIKHHDLATFNRPRLDLVVHVIINRLLPRVCVTLANLLGTRQKMRAPSTNNWQSEFRAQWLDMSKSDEHCHMRRQLEVLKTSKKAKGRSERLIELEAEASRLNGKYHIDVSRWTCSCPTYLIS
;
A
#
# COMPACT_ATOMS: atom_id res chain seq x y z
N MET A 1 7.78 10.23 -27.31
CA MET A 1 7.76 9.39 -26.09
C MET A 1 6.36 9.31 -25.43
N GLN A 2 5.53 10.37 -25.50
CA GLN A 2 4.18 10.38 -24.89
C GLN A 2 3.21 9.29 -25.41
N LYS A 3 3.19 8.98 -26.72
CA LYS A 3 2.29 7.95 -27.30
C LYS A 3 2.43 6.57 -26.65
N TYR A 4 3.66 6.14 -26.38
CA TYR A 4 3.94 4.85 -25.71
C TYR A 4 3.39 4.78 -24.29
N VAL A 5 3.51 5.87 -23.55
CA VAL A 5 3.00 5.97 -22.18
C VAL A 5 1.47 5.84 -22.19
N ILE A 6 0.80 6.46 -23.16
CA ILE A 6 -0.65 6.33 -23.35
C ILE A 6 -1.02 4.88 -23.65
N HIS A 7 -0.39 4.26 -24.66
CA HIS A 7 -0.68 2.87 -25.04
C HIS A 7 -0.45 1.87 -23.89
N PHE A 8 0.60 2.10 -23.09
CA PHE A 8 0.90 1.26 -21.92
C PHE A 8 -0.16 1.37 -20.82
N HIS A 9 -0.69 2.58 -20.59
CA HIS A 9 -1.61 2.85 -19.48
C HIS A 9 -3.09 2.62 -19.81
N GLN A 10 -3.44 2.43 -21.08
CA GLN A 10 -4.80 2.07 -21.47
C GLN A 10 -5.19 0.69 -20.93
N HIS A 11 -6.42 0.59 -20.43
CA HIS A 11 -6.98 -0.63 -19.88
C HIS A 11 -8.51 -0.58 -19.97
N PRO A 12 -9.22 -1.70 -20.22
CA PRO A 12 -10.67 -1.70 -20.33
C PRO A 12 -11.42 -1.12 -19.13
N GLY A 13 -10.89 -1.35 -17.92
CA GLY A 13 -11.40 -0.78 -16.67
C GLY A 13 -11.08 0.70 -16.42
N ILE A 14 -10.34 1.38 -17.29
CA ILE A 14 -10.03 2.82 -17.17
C ILE A 14 -10.83 3.56 -18.24
N PRO A 15 -11.60 4.62 -17.89
CA PRO A 15 -12.33 5.40 -18.88
C PRO A 15 -11.35 6.10 -19.84
N PHE A 16 -11.66 6.06 -21.13
CA PHE A 16 -10.86 6.65 -22.19
C PHE A 16 -11.09 8.16 -22.30
N ASP A 17 -12.35 8.61 -22.16
CA ASP A 17 -12.75 10.02 -22.24
C ASP A 17 -13.45 10.49 -20.95
N GLU A 18 -13.59 11.82 -20.80
CA GLU A 18 -14.38 12.49 -19.74
C GLU A 18 -15.85 12.02 -19.69
N LYS A 19 -16.36 11.48 -20.81
CA LYS A 19 -17.71 10.91 -20.91
C LYS A 19 -17.83 9.52 -20.27
N GLY A 20 -16.72 8.93 -19.79
CA GLY A 20 -16.71 7.61 -19.16
C GLY A 20 -16.82 6.44 -20.16
N THR A 21 -16.39 6.63 -21.40
CA THR A 21 -16.37 5.56 -22.42
C THR A 21 -15.28 4.54 -22.10
N HIS A 22 -15.62 3.25 -22.18
CA HIS A 22 -14.69 2.14 -21.94
C HIS A 22 -14.42 1.42 -23.26
N LEU A 23 -13.14 1.17 -23.54
CA LEU A 23 -12.71 0.43 -24.73
C LEU A 23 -12.42 -1.03 -24.36
N THR A 24 -12.71 -1.94 -25.27
CA THR A 24 -12.31 -3.35 -25.14
C THR A 24 -10.80 -3.50 -25.35
N ALA A 25 -10.23 -4.62 -24.87
CA ALA A 25 -8.80 -4.89 -25.01
C ALA A 25 -8.35 -4.93 -26.48
N SER A 26 -9.20 -5.46 -27.37
CA SER A 26 -8.97 -5.49 -28.82
C SER A 26 -9.00 -4.11 -29.44
N GLU A 27 -9.99 -3.28 -29.09
CA GLU A 27 -10.08 -1.89 -29.60
C GLU A 27 -8.89 -1.04 -29.15
N ILE A 28 -8.42 -1.23 -27.91
CA ILE A 28 -7.22 -0.57 -27.40
C ILE A 28 -5.99 -0.99 -28.21
N HIS A 29 -5.83 -2.29 -28.46
CA HIS A 29 -4.69 -2.82 -29.21
C HIS A 29 -4.66 -2.33 -30.65
N GLU A 30 -5.80 -2.43 -31.34
CA GLU A 30 -5.96 -1.94 -32.71
C GLU A 30 -5.75 -0.42 -32.80
N GLY A 31 -6.37 0.33 -31.88
CA GLY A 31 -6.22 1.78 -31.80
C GLY A 31 -4.77 2.21 -31.56
N ALA A 32 -4.04 1.54 -30.66
CA ALA A 32 -2.64 1.82 -30.39
C ALA A 32 -1.73 1.48 -31.59
N GLY A 33 -2.02 0.36 -32.28
CA GLY A 33 -1.33 -0.05 -33.50
C GLY A 33 -1.53 0.97 -34.62
N ASN A 34 -2.79 1.35 -34.90
CA ASN A 34 -3.13 2.32 -35.92
C ASN A 34 -2.54 3.71 -35.61
N ASN A 35 -2.59 4.15 -34.35
CA ASN A 35 -2.00 5.43 -33.93
C ASN A 35 -0.49 5.50 -34.22
N MET A 36 0.22 4.41 -33.96
CA MET A 36 1.66 4.33 -34.20
C MET A 36 1.99 4.18 -35.69
N TYR A 37 1.17 3.40 -36.42
CA TYR A 37 1.29 3.26 -37.87
C TYR A 37 1.13 4.61 -38.58
N SER A 38 0.03 5.33 -38.32
CA SER A 38 -0.22 6.65 -38.94
C SER A 38 0.90 7.64 -38.62
N PHE A 39 1.38 7.66 -37.38
CA PHE A 39 2.51 8.50 -37.00
C PHE A 39 3.79 8.15 -37.79
N CYS A 40 4.11 6.86 -37.92
CA CYS A 40 5.29 6.45 -38.67
C CYS A 40 5.13 6.71 -40.18
N HIS A 41 3.92 6.57 -40.72
CA HIS A 41 3.60 6.83 -42.12
C HIS A 41 3.72 8.32 -42.46
N GLU A 42 3.19 9.21 -41.62
CA GLU A 42 3.30 10.67 -41.80
C GLU A 42 4.74 11.19 -41.79
N HIS A 43 5.64 10.49 -41.09
CA HIS A 43 7.04 10.87 -40.94
C HIS A 43 8.01 10.04 -41.81
N ASP A 44 7.50 9.20 -42.72
CA ASP A 44 8.30 8.29 -43.56
C ASP A 44 9.25 7.36 -42.78
N LEU A 45 8.80 6.89 -41.61
CA LEU A 45 9.54 6.04 -40.68
C LEU A 45 9.13 4.57 -40.82
N SER A 46 9.07 4.06 -42.04
CA SER A 46 8.60 2.69 -42.35
C SER A 46 9.39 1.58 -41.64
N GLN A 47 10.73 1.72 -41.55
CA GLN A 47 11.59 0.76 -40.85
C GLN A 47 11.34 0.76 -39.34
N VAL A 48 11.07 1.94 -38.77
CA VAL A 48 10.78 2.10 -37.35
C VAL A 48 9.45 1.42 -37.03
N TRP A 49 8.43 1.61 -37.87
CA TRP A 49 7.16 0.89 -37.74
C TRP A 49 7.35 -0.63 -37.77
N ALA A 50 8.11 -1.15 -38.74
CA ALA A 50 8.37 -2.59 -38.85
C ALA A 50 9.03 -3.15 -37.56
N TYR A 51 10.01 -2.43 -37.01
CA TYR A 51 10.61 -2.79 -35.73
C TYR A 51 9.61 -2.74 -34.57
N MET A 52 8.85 -1.65 -34.45
CA MET A 52 7.87 -1.45 -33.37
C MET A 52 6.76 -2.50 -33.40
N TRP A 53 6.29 -2.87 -34.59
CA TRP A 53 5.29 -3.92 -34.77
C TRP A 53 5.83 -5.26 -34.29
N ASN A 54 7.01 -5.65 -34.76
CA ASN A 54 7.58 -6.95 -34.42
C ASN A 54 7.91 -7.07 -32.92
N CYS A 55 8.37 -6.00 -32.28
CA CYS A 55 8.77 -6.02 -30.87
C CYS A 55 7.65 -5.75 -29.86
N TRP A 56 6.65 -4.94 -30.21
CA TRP A 56 5.66 -4.46 -29.24
C TRP A 56 4.22 -4.65 -29.69
N HIS A 57 3.86 -4.30 -30.92
CA HIS A 57 2.46 -4.30 -31.34
C HIS A 57 1.96 -5.63 -31.92
N SER A 58 2.84 -6.61 -32.16
CA SER A 58 2.41 -7.92 -32.63
C SER A 58 1.56 -8.64 -31.57
N PRO A 59 0.53 -9.41 -31.97
CA PRO A 59 -0.34 -10.13 -31.03
C PRO A 59 0.38 -10.96 -29.95
N PRO A 60 1.49 -11.69 -30.24
CA PRO A 60 2.20 -12.43 -29.20
C PRO A 60 2.99 -11.54 -28.24
N GLN A 61 3.44 -10.36 -28.68
CA GLN A 61 4.26 -9.45 -27.87
C GLN A 61 3.40 -8.48 -27.04
N TRP A 62 2.22 -8.11 -27.53
CA TRP A 62 1.33 -7.15 -26.89
C TRP A 62 1.05 -7.46 -25.41
N PRO A 63 0.73 -8.70 -25.00
CA PRO A 63 0.49 -9.04 -23.60
C PRO A 63 1.70 -8.90 -22.68
N LEU A 64 2.91 -8.89 -23.22
CA LEU A 64 4.14 -8.80 -22.42
C LEU A 64 4.40 -7.40 -21.89
N TRP A 65 3.79 -6.38 -22.49
CA TRP A 65 4.01 -4.99 -22.09
C TRP A 65 2.72 -4.20 -21.86
N ALA A 66 1.66 -4.42 -22.64
CA ALA A 66 0.46 -3.61 -22.53
C ALA A 66 -0.42 -4.05 -21.36
N ARG A 67 -0.92 -3.08 -20.59
CA ARG A 67 -1.84 -3.37 -19.47
C ARG A 67 -3.19 -3.86 -19.93
N SER A 68 -3.67 -3.42 -21.09
CA SER A 68 -4.99 -3.78 -21.63
C SER A 68 -5.17 -5.27 -21.89
N ALA A 69 -4.08 -6.03 -22.04
CA ALA A 69 -4.13 -7.47 -22.23
C ALA A 69 -4.37 -8.25 -20.92
N ALA A 70 -4.12 -7.63 -19.76
CA ALA A 70 -4.37 -8.26 -18.47
C ALA A 70 -5.84 -8.05 -18.05
N PRO A 71 -6.49 -9.03 -17.40
CA PRO A 71 -7.87 -8.90 -16.95
C PRO A 71 -8.04 -7.94 -15.76
N GLY A 72 -6.96 -7.64 -15.03
CA GLY A 72 -6.98 -6.80 -13.84
C GLY A 72 -5.96 -5.68 -13.90
N ILE A 73 -6.28 -4.55 -13.25
CA ILE A 73 -5.37 -3.41 -13.11
C ILE A 73 -4.43 -3.68 -11.93
N PRO A 74 -3.12 -3.84 -12.15
CA PRO A 74 -2.18 -3.95 -11.04
C PRO A 74 -2.13 -2.62 -10.28
N TRP A 75 -2.49 -2.66 -8.99
CA TRP A 75 -2.47 -1.49 -8.10
C TRP A 75 -1.04 -1.01 -7.78
N LEU A 76 -0.07 -1.91 -7.85
CA LEU A 76 1.35 -1.63 -7.61
C LEU A 76 2.13 -1.81 -8.91
N LYS A 77 3.04 -0.88 -9.19
CA LYS A 77 4.04 -1.09 -10.25
C LYS A 77 4.91 -2.28 -9.83
N THR A 78 5.06 -3.27 -10.70
CA THR A 78 5.92 -4.44 -10.46
C THR A 78 7.37 -4.04 -10.14
N THR A 79 7.83 -2.91 -10.68
CA THR A 79 9.13 -2.32 -10.34
C THR A 79 9.23 -1.91 -8.88
N MET A 80 8.19 -1.30 -8.30
CA MET A 80 8.18 -0.91 -6.89
C MET A 80 8.23 -2.12 -5.96
N VAL A 81 7.49 -3.18 -6.29
CA VAL A 81 7.52 -4.43 -5.51
C VAL A 81 8.90 -5.07 -5.59
N SER A 82 9.48 -5.10 -6.79
CA SER A 82 10.83 -5.64 -7.00
C SER A 82 11.89 -4.82 -6.25
N GLU A 83 11.84 -3.49 -6.35
CA GLU A 83 12.74 -2.56 -5.65
C GLU A 83 12.61 -2.68 -4.13
N ALA A 84 11.40 -2.71 -3.60
CA ALA A 84 11.15 -2.91 -2.17
C ALA A 84 11.73 -4.24 -1.68
N GLN A 85 11.56 -5.30 -2.46
CA GLN A 85 12.16 -6.60 -2.16
C GLN A 85 13.69 -6.51 -2.16
N TRP A 86 14.29 -5.86 -3.15
CA TRP A 86 15.74 -5.64 -3.20
C TRP A 86 16.28 -4.83 -2.02
N ILE A 87 15.53 -3.83 -1.55
CA ILE A 87 15.88 -3.08 -0.34
C ILE A 87 15.95 -4.01 0.87
N VAL A 88 14.94 -4.88 1.06
CA VAL A 88 14.93 -5.85 2.16
C VAL A 88 16.12 -6.81 2.06
N ILE A 89 16.39 -7.37 0.88
CA ILE A 89 17.52 -8.29 0.66
C ILE A 89 18.84 -7.61 0.99
N LYS A 90 19.01 -6.38 0.52
CA LYS A 90 20.21 -5.58 0.73
C LYS A 90 20.48 -5.34 2.21
N HIS A 91 19.45 -4.96 2.97
CA HIS A 91 19.60 -4.62 4.38
C HIS A 91 19.59 -5.84 5.32
N HIS A 92 18.91 -6.92 4.95
CA HIS A 92 18.76 -8.09 5.82
C HIS A 92 19.82 -9.16 5.57
N ASP A 93 20.06 -9.50 4.31
CA ASP A 93 20.89 -10.66 3.96
C ASP A 93 22.25 -10.26 3.37
N LEU A 94 22.33 -9.12 2.69
CA LEU A 94 23.56 -8.65 2.03
C LEU A 94 24.27 -7.49 2.76
N ALA A 95 23.81 -7.08 3.94
CA ALA A 95 24.33 -5.91 4.64
C ALA A 95 25.83 -6.00 4.96
N THR A 96 26.32 -7.21 5.26
CA THR A 96 27.72 -7.47 5.60
C THR A 96 28.62 -7.58 4.36
N PHE A 97 28.05 -7.76 3.16
CA PHE A 97 28.81 -8.03 1.95
C PHE A 97 29.02 -6.75 1.14
N ASN A 98 30.26 -6.30 1.04
CA ASN A 98 30.64 -5.26 0.09
C ASN A 98 30.70 -5.85 -1.32
N ARG A 99 29.83 -5.37 -2.22
CA ARG A 99 29.72 -5.84 -3.62
C ARG A 99 29.53 -7.37 -3.72
N PRO A 100 28.38 -7.89 -3.30
CA PRO A 100 28.11 -9.33 -3.37
C PRO A 100 28.17 -9.82 -4.81
N ARG A 101 28.82 -10.97 -5.03
CA ARG A 101 28.83 -11.65 -6.32
C ARG A 101 27.43 -12.17 -6.65
N LEU A 102 27.11 -12.24 -7.94
CA LEU A 102 25.80 -12.69 -8.41
C LEU A 102 25.43 -14.09 -7.87
N ASP A 103 26.39 -15.00 -7.78
CA ASP A 103 26.19 -16.35 -7.24
C ASP A 103 25.72 -16.33 -5.77
N LEU A 104 26.32 -15.48 -4.93
CA LEU A 104 25.88 -15.30 -3.54
C LEU A 104 24.45 -14.75 -3.47
N VAL A 105 24.12 -13.79 -4.34
CA VAL A 105 22.77 -13.22 -4.41
C VAL A 105 21.75 -14.28 -4.80
N VAL A 106 22.05 -15.10 -5.81
CA VAL A 106 21.19 -16.23 -6.24
C VAL A 106 21.01 -17.23 -5.10
N HIS A 107 22.10 -17.59 -4.41
CA HIS A 107 22.05 -18.47 -3.25
C HIS A 107 21.14 -17.92 -2.14
N VAL A 108 21.23 -16.63 -1.82
CA VAL A 108 20.37 -15.96 -0.83
C VAL A 108 18.92 -15.98 -1.28
N ILE A 109 18.64 -15.72 -2.56
CA ILE A 109 17.27 -15.71 -3.08
C ILE A 109 16.64 -17.10 -2.94
N ILE A 110 17.34 -18.16 -3.39
CA ILE A 110 16.82 -19.52 -3.40
C ILE A 110 16.68 -20.07 -1.98
N ASN A 111 17.71 -19.88 -1.14
CA ASN A 111 17.77 -20.57 0.16
C ASN A 111 17.20 -19.77 1.33
N ARG A 112 17.06 -18.44 1.20
CA ARG A 112 16.54 -17.59 2.29
C ARG A 112 15.24 -16.90 1.95
N LEU A 113 15.16 -16.18 0.83
CA LEU A 113 13.96 -15.42 0.51
C LEU A 113 12.81 -16.31 0.10
N LEU A 114 13.04 -17.23 -0.85
CA LEU A 114 11.97 -18.05 -1.41
C LEU A 114 11.25 -18.87 -0.32
N PRO A 115 11.94 -19.55 0.62
CA PRO A 115 11.27 -20.26 1.71
C PRO A 115 10.46 -19.33 2.60
N ARG A 116 10.98 -18.14 2.93
CA ARG A 116 10.26 -17.14 3.75
C ARG A 116 8.97 -16.68 3.06
N VAL A 117 9.05 -16.36 1.76
CA VAL A 117 7.89 -15.94 0.97
C VAL A 117 6.87 -17.07 0.87
N CYS A 118 7.29 -18.30 0.60
CA CYS A 118 6.41 -19.46 0.56
C CYS A 118 5.68 -19.69 1.90
N VAL A 119 6.38 -19.55 3.03
CA VAL A 119 5.76 -19.66 4.36
C VAL A 119 4.75 -18.55 4.59
N THR A 120 5.07 -17.30 4.25
CA THR A 120 4.15 -16.17 4.38
C THR A 120 2.91 -16.36 3.51
N LEU A 121 3.08 -16.77 2.25
CA LEU A 121 1.96 -17.08 1.35
C LEU A 121 1.10 -18.23 1.87
N ALA A 122 1.71 -19.30 2.39
CA ALA A 122 0.98 -20.42 2.97
C ALA A 122 0.16 -20.01 4.22
N ASN A 123 0.68 -19.07 5.03
CA ASN A 123 -0.06 -18.51 6.15
C ASN A 123 -1.24 -17.64 5.67
N LEU A 124 -1.02 -16.79 4.65
CA LEU A 124 -2.05 -15.89 4.11
C LEU A 124 -3.18 -16.65 3.41
N LEU A 125 -2.84 -17.69 2.64
CA LEU A 125 -3.79 -18.55 1.96
C LEU A 125 -4.46 -19.57 2.90
N GLY A 126 -4.03 -19.64 4.16
CA GLY A 126 -4.57 -20.59 5.14
C GLY A 126 -4.30 -22.07 4.80
N THR A 127 -3.37 -22.34 3.89
CA THR A 127 -3.01 -23.71 3.46
C THR A 127 -2.09 -24.42 4.46
N ARG A 128 -1.48 -23.66 5.37
CA ARG A 128 -0.69 -24.21 6.48
C ARG A 128 -1.63 -24.83 7.51
N GLN A 129 -1.33 -26.06 7.94
CA GLN A 129 -2.18 -26.87 8.83
C GLN A 129 -2.81 -26.04 9.98
N LYS A 130 -4.13 -26.21 10.18
CA LYS A 130 -5.00 -25.62 11.21
C LYS A 130 -4.58 -25.89 12.67
N MET A 131 -3.38 -26.45 12.92
CA MET A 131 -2.92 -26.79 14.26
C MET A 131 -2.60 -25.56 15.12
N ARG A 132 -2.37 -24.39 14.53
CA ARG A 132 -2.14 -23.15 15.26
C ARG A 132 -3.07 -22.05 14.76
N ALA A 133 -3.64 -21.28 15.69
CA ALA A 133 -4.38 -20.07 15.33
C ALA A 133 -3.49 -19.17 14.45
N PRO A 134 -4.04 -18.55 13.39
CA PRO A 134 -3.27 -17.64 12.55
C PRO A 134 -2.64 -16.56 13.41
N SER A 135 -1.35 -16.28 13.22
CA SER A 135 -0.75 -15.13 13.89
C SER A 135 -1.47 -13.88 13.40
N THR A 136 -2.05 -13.11 14.33
CA THR A 136 -2.66 -11.82 14.00
C THR A 136 -1.62 -10.93 13.34
N ASN A 137 -1.99 -10.24 12.26
CA ASN A 137 -1.12 -9.25 11.65
C ASN A 137 -0.79 -8.13 12.65
N ASN A 138 0.36 -7.45 12.51
CA ASN A 138 0.76 -6.37 13.41
C ASN A 138 -0.33 -5.29 13.55
N TRP A 139 -0.97 -4.91 12.43
CA TRP A 139 -2.07 -3.95 12.45
C TRP A 139 -3.31 -4.46 13.19
N GLN A 140 -3.58 -5.77 13.17
CA GLN A 140 -4.70 -6.35 13.93
C GLN A 140 -4.43 -6.36 15.42
N SER A 141 -3.19 -6.66 15.82
CA SER A 141 -2.78 -6.57 17.22
C SER A 141 -2.80 -5.14 17.73
N GLU A 142 -2.33 -4.19 16.91
CA GLU A 142 -2.33 -2.76 17.24
C GLU A 142 -3.76 -2.23 17.32
N PHE A 143 -4.59 -2.53 16.33
CA PHE A 143 -6.01 -2.18 16.32
C PHE A 143 -6.73 -2.75 17.55
N ARG A 144 -6.52 -4.03 17.87
CA ARG A 144 -7.11 -4.65 19.07
C ARG A 144 -6.64 -3.95 20.35
N ALA A 145 -5.36 -3.59 20.44
CA ALA A 145 -4.82 -2.88 21.60
C ALA A 145 -5.45 -1.49 21.75
N GLN A 146 -5.55 -0.74 20.66
CA GLN A 146 -6.21 0.58 20.63
C GLN A 146 -7.70 0.45 20.98
N TRP A 147 -8.40 -0.53 20.40
CA TRP A 147 -9.81 -0.78 20.69
C TRP A 147 -10.05 -1.08 22.17
N LEU A 148 -9.23 -1.97 22.75
CA LEU A 148 -9.29 -2.29 24.18
C LEU A 148 -8.88 -1.11 25.07
N ASP A 149 -8.08 -0.17 24.57
CA ASP A 149 -7.75 1.04 25.30
C ASP A 149 -8.91 2.04 25.29
N MET A 150 -9.53 2.24 24.13
CA MET A 150 -10.71 3.11 23.98
C MET A 150 -11.96 2.55 24.66
N SER A 151 -12.05 1.24 24.90
CA SER A 151 -13.18 0.64 25.62
C SER A 151 -13.12 0.82 27.14
N LYS A 152 -12.04 1.39 27.68
CA LYS A 152 -11.89 1.62 29.13
C LYS A 152 -12.74 2.82 29.55
N SER A 153 -13.22 2.82 30.79
CA SER A 153 -13.94 3.98 31.33
C SER A 153 -13.04 5.20 31.43
N ASP A 154 -13.62 6.39 31.28
CA ASP A 154 -12.91 7.66 31.40
C ASP A 154 -12.19 7.78 32.75
N GLU A 155 -12.81 7.28 33.83
CA GLU A 155 -12.21 7.20 35.17
C GLU A 155 -10.92 6.39 35.16
N HIS A 156 -10.92 5.22 34.50
CA HIS A 156 -9.74 4.37 34.39
C HIS A 156 -8.63 5.06 33.56
N CYS A 157 -9.00 5.78 32.51
CA CYS A 157 -8.07 6.56 31.69
C CYS A 157 -7.46 7.71 32.49
N HIS A 158 -8.27 8.42 33.28
CA HIS A 158 -7.85 9.50 34.16
C HIS A 158 -6.87 9.01 35.23
N MET A 159 -7.22 7.93 35.95
CA MET A 159 -6.37 7.31 36.95
C MET A 159 -5.02 6.85 36.37
N ARG A 160 -5.01 6.32 35.13
CA ARG A 160 -3.75 5.94 34.46
C ARG A 160 -2.85 7.15 34.21
N ARG A 161 -3.41 8.25 33.68
CA ARG A 161 -2.65 9.50 33.42
C ARG A 161 -2.07 10.08 34.71
N GLN A 162 -2.86 10.11 35.79
CA GLN A 162 -2.37 10.53 37.11
C GLN A 162 -1.20 9.65 37.58
N LEU A 163 -1.32 8.32 37.47
CA LEU A 163 -0.26 7.40 37.85
C LEU A 163 1.02 7.59 37.04
N GLU A 164 0.93 7.88 35.73
CA GLU A 164 2.10 8.18 34.89
C GLU A 164 2.83 9.44 35.37
N VAL A 165 2.08 10.50 35.71
CA VAL A 165 2.67 11.72 36.28
C VAL A 165 3.27 11.44 37.66
N LEU A 166 2.62 10.63 38.50
CA LEU A 166 3.13 10.29 39.83
C LEU A 166 4.39 9.42 39.80
N LYS A 167 4.54 8.57 38.78
CA LYS A 167 5.73 7.74 38.53
C LYS A 167 6.95 8.56 38.11
N THR A 168 6.77 9.78 37.58
CA THR A 168 7.89 10.67 37.30
C THR A 168 8.60 11.08 38.59
N SER A 169 9.89 11.46 38.51
CA SER A 169 10.65 11.92 39.68
C SER A 169 9.95 13.07 40.40
N LYS A 170 10.01 13.11 41.74
CA LYS A 170 9.47 14.22 42.54
C LYS A 170 10.12 15.57 42.19
N LYS A 171 11.35 15.56 41.66
CA LYS A 171 12.08 16.76 41.21
C LYS A 171 11.82 17.11 39.74
N ALA A 172 10.92 16.40 39.06
CA ALA A 172 10.56 16.70 37.69
C ALA A 172 9.84 18.06 37.61
N LYS A 173 10.41 18.98 36.81
CA LYS A 173 9.85 20.31 36.58
C LYS A 173 8.42 20.21 36.05
N GLY A 174 7.49 20.95 36.64
CA GLY A 174 6.07 21.00 36.22
C GLY A 174 5.22 19.79 36.63
N ARG A 175 5.69 18.91 37.52
CA ARG A 175 4.90 17.76 38.00
C ARG A 175 3.61 18.19 38.72
N SER A 176 3.69 19.20 39.59
CA SER A 176 2.55 19.74 40.33
C SER A 176 1.54 20.41 39.40
N GLU A 177 2.03 21.18 38.43
CA GLU A 177 1.21 21.84 37.41
C GLU A 177 0.43 20.81 36.58
N ARG A 178 1.07 19.73 36.13
CA ARG A 178 0.42 18.64 35.38
C ARG A 178 -0.65 17.89 36.17
N LEU A 179 -0.50 17.75 37.49
CA LEU A 179 -1.53 17.13 38.34
C LEU A 179 -2.74 18.06 38.50
N ILE A 180 -2.50 19.37 38.67
CA ILE A 180 -3.56 20.38 38.75
C ILE A 180 -4.34 20.47 37.43
N GLU A 181 -3.64 20.42 36.28
CA GLU A 181 -4.29 20.40 34.96
C GLU A 181 -5.17 19.17 34.77
N LEU A 182 -4.70 17.98 35.20
CA LEU A 182 -5.49 16.75 35.12
C LEU A 182 -6.75 16.82 36.00
N GLU A 183 -6.65 17.30 37.24
CA GLU A 183 -7.79 17.48 38.14
C GLU A 183 -8.80 18.51 37.60
N ALA A 184 -8.31 19.60 37.01
CA ALA A 184 -9.14 20.59 36.34
C ALA A 184 -9.85 19.98 35.11
N GLU A 185 -9.19 19.09 34.36
CA GLU A 185 -9.76 18.39 33.21
C GLU A 185 -10.82 17.36 33.62
N ALA A 186 -10.62 16.62 34.72
CA ALA A 186 -11.62 15.70 35.27
C ALA A 186 -12.88 16.41 35.79
N SER A 187 -12.73 17.66 36.23
CA SER A 187 -13.83 18.49 36.72
C SER A 187 -14.61 19.17 35.58
N ARG A 188 -14.14 19.09 34.32
CA ARG A 188 -14.88 19.61 33.18
C ARG A 188 -16.08 18.71 32.88
N LEU A 189 -17.24 19.32 32.74
CA LEU A 189 -18.42 18.64 32.23
C LEU A 189 -18.16 18.25 30.77
N ASN A 190 -18.13 16.94 30.50
CA ASN A 190 -18.09 16.41 29.14
C ASN A 190 -19.28 16.99 28.35
N GLY A 191 -19.02 17.57 27.18
CA GLY A 191 -20.08 18.04 26.31
C GLY A 191 -21.04 16.89 25.95
N LYS A 192 -22.30 17.19 25.66
CA LYS A 192 -23.24 16.18 25.17
C LYS A 192 -22.79 15.73 23.78
N TYR A 193 -22.10 14.60 23.70
CA TYR A 193 -21.72 13.98 22.44
C TYR A 193 -22.89 13.16 21.90
N HIS A 194 -23.40 13.57 20.74
CA HIS A 194 -24.36 12.79 19.97
C HIS A 194 -23.60 11.98 18.93
N ILE A 195 -23.70 10.65 19.04
CA ILE A 195 -23.16 9.70 18.07
C ILE A 195 -24.36 9.06 17.38
N ASP A 196 -24.44 9.20 16.06
CA ASP A 196 -25.40 8.47 15.23
C ASP A 196 -24.65 7.44 14.38
N VAL A 197 -24.71 6.19 14.82
CA VAL A 197 -24.03 5.06 14.17
C VAL A 197 -24.61 4.78 12.78
N SER A 198 -25.90 5.09 12.56
CA SER A 198 -26.54 4.87 11.26
C SER A 198 -26.07 5.86 10.20
N ARG A 199 -25.66 7.06 10.62
CA ARG A 199 -25.16 8.14 9.77
C ARG A 199 -23.65 8.35 9.84
N TRP A 200 -22.95 7.60 10.69
CA TRP A 200 -21.52 7.78 10.97
C TRP A 200 -21.15 9.22 11.38
N THR A 201 -22.05 9.92 12.09
CA THR A 201 -21.80 11.29 12.55
C THR A 201 -21.53 11.33 14.05
N CYS A 202 -20.54 12.15 14.43
CA CYS A 202 -20.19 12.42 15.81
C CYS A 202 -20.18 13.93 16.03
N SER A 203 -20.95 14.43 17.01
CA SER A 203 -20.98 15.86 17.36
C SER A 203 -19.82 16.29 18.27
N CYS A 204 -18.66 15.63 18.15
CA CYS A 204 -17.49 15.99 18.93
C CYS A 204 -16.93 17.35 18.45
N PRO A 205 -16.75 18.35 19.33
CA PRO A 205 -16.22 19.67 18.97
C PRO A 205 -14.86 19.59 18.26
N THR A 206 -14.07 18.55 18.52
CA THR A 206 -12.77 18.32 17.89
C THR A 206 -12.87 18.05 16.38
N TYR A 207 -14.00 17.51 15.90
CA TYR A 207 -14.23 17.24 14.47
C TYR A 207 -14.92 18.38 13.72
N LEU A 208 -15.49 19.35 14.44
CA LEU A 208 -16.17 20.51 13.85
C LEU A 208 -15.22 21.69 13.60
N ILE A 209 -13.96 21.60 14.04
CA ILE A 209 -12.95 22.66 13.95
C ILE A 209 -11.80 22.28 12.97
N SER A 210 -11.90 21.13 12.27
CA SER A 210 -10.96 20.76 11.20
C SER A 210 -11.42 21.22 9.83
#